data_AF-A0A1G2DVS4-F1
#
_entry.id   AF-A0A1G2DVS4-F1
#
_cell.length_a   1.000
_cell.length_b   1.000
_cell.length_c   1.000
_cell.angle_alpha   90.00
_cell.angle_beta   90.00
_cell.angle_gamma   90.00
#
_symmetry.space_group_name_H-M   'P 1'
#
loop_
_entity.id
_entity.type
_entity.pdbx_description
1 polymer ?
#
loop_
_entity_poly.entity_id
_entity_poly.type
_entity_poly.pdbx_seq_one_letter_code
_entity_poly.pdbx_strand_id
1 'polypeptide(L)'
;MEQSFQGKTSEEETEETAEALVAQGKVLFREAANAYRNTGTLKILTDPKRALELYIKSSELDPTNPGVWEALVIVYTILGETAAATAARKEMEARKLQELKNIPK
;
A
#
# COMPACT_ATOMS: atom_id res chain seq x y z
N MET A 1 -30.67 -44.09 -0.76
CA MET A 1 -29.52 -43.34 -0.23
C MET A 1 -29.35 -42.11 -1.09
N GLU A 2 -30.12 -41.07 -0.80
CA GLU A 2 -29.88 -39.74 -1.39
C GLU A 2 -28.68 -39.15 -0.65
N GLN A 3 -27.52 -39.19 -1.29
CA GLN A 3 -26.42 -38.34 -0.87
C GLN A 3 -26.78 -36.92 -1.29
N SER A 4 -27.21 -36.14 -0.31
CA SER A 4 -27.33 -34.68 -0.38
C SER A 4 -25.97 -34.09 -0.79
N PHE A 5 -25.82 -33.78 -2.08
CA PHE A 5 -24.63 -33.15 -2.64
C PHE A 5 -24.98 -31.92 -3.48
N GLN A 6 -25.88 -31.06 -2.97
CA GLN A 6 -26.27 -29.82 -3.65
C GLN A 6 -26.30 -28.58 -2.73
N GLY A 7 -25.79 -28.69 -1.50
CA GLY A 7 -25.77 -27.56 -0.55
C GLY A 7 -24.41 -26.89 -0.34
N LYS A 8 -23.31 -27.44 -0.87
CA LYS A 8 -21.95 -26.87 -0.69
C LYS A 8 -21.48 -26.03 -1.89
N THR A 9 -21.99 -26.31 -3.08
CA THR A 9 -21.58 -25.69 -4.36
C THR A 9 -22.28 -24.36 -4.65
N SER A 10 -22.80 -23.62 -3.66
CA SER A 10 -23.38 -22.28 -3.91
C SER A 10 -22.86 -21.17 -3.00
N GLU A 11 -22.56 -21.46 -1.74
CA GLU A 11 -22.01 -20.45 -0.81
C GLU A 11 -20.47 -20.44 -0.86
N GLU A 12 -19.84 -21.62 -0.79
CA GLU A 12 -18.38 -21.77 -0.82
C GLU A 12 -17.79 -21.26 -2.15
N GLU A 13 -18.46 -21.53 -3.27
CA GLU A 13 -18.06 -20.99 -4.59
C GLU A 13 -18.23 -19.46 -4.69
N THR A 14 -19.26 -18.90 -4.04
CA THR A 14 -19.43 -17.43 -4.00
C THR A 14 -18.44 -16.74 -3.08
N GLU A 15 -18.02 -17.41 -2.01
CA GLU A 15 -16.98 -16.93 -1.10
C GLU A 15 -15.61 -16.98 -1.76
N GLU A 16 -15.25 -18.11 -2.39
CA GLU A 16 -13.99 -18.24 -3.14
C GLU A 16 -13.88 -17.20 -4.27
N THR A 17 -14.96 -16.97 -5.02
CA THR A 17 -14.98 -15.92 -6.05
C THR A 17 -14.86 -14.52 -5.47
N ALA A 18 -15.48 -14.24 -4.32
CA ALA A 18 -15.30 -12.97 -3.62
C ALA A 18 -13.85 -12.78 -3.13
N GLU A 19 -13.23 -13.81 -2.55
CA GLU A 19 -11.83 -13.79 -2.13
C GLU A 19 -10.88 -13.55 -3.31
N ALA A 20 -11.12 -14.21 -4.45
CA ALA A 20 -10.36 -14.01 -5.67
C ALA A 20 -10.45 -12.57 -6.19
N LEU A 21 -11.65 -11.98 -6.18
CA LEU A 21 -11.85 -10.57 -6.54
C LEU A 21 -11.16 -9.61 -5.57
N VAL A 22 -11.20 -9.89 -4.26
CA VAL A 22 -10.46 -9.12 -3.25
C VAL A 22 -8.96 -9.22 -3.48
N ALA A 23 -8.43 -10.41 -3.76
CA ALA A 23 -7.02 -10.60 -4.06
C ALA A 23 -6.60 -9.84 -5.32
N GLN A 24 -7.39 -9.91 -6.38
CA GLN A 24 -7.15 -9.15 -7.60
C GLN A 24 -7.19 -7.64 -7.35
N GLY A 25 -8.18 -7.15 -6.59
CA GLY A 25 -8.27 -5.74 -6.19
C GLY A 25 -7.03 -5.26 -5.43
N LYS A 26 -6.51 -6.08 -4.50
CA LYS A 26 -5.26 -5.79 -3.77
C LYS A 26 -4.05 -5.67 -4.71
N VAL A 27 -3.95 -6.54 -5.72
CA VAL A 27 -2.89 -6.44 -6.74
C VAL A 27 -3.01 -5.15 -7.53
N LEU A 28 -4.21 -4.81 -8.01
CA LEU A 28 -4.46 -3.58 -8.76
C LEU A 28 -4.15 -2.33 -7.94
N PHE A 29 -4.53 -2.29 -6.65
CA PHE A 29 -4.18 -1.18 -5.76
C PHE A 29 -2.67 -1.05 -5.56
N ARG A 30 -1.94 -2.15 -5.40
CA ARG A 30 -0.47 -2.13 -5.30
C ARG A 30 0.18 -1.60 -6.59
N GLU A 31 -0.30 -2.01 -7.75
CA GLU A 31 0.19 -1.51 -9.03
C GLU A 31 -0.07 -0.01 -9.20
N ALA A 32 -1.29 0.45 -8.88
CA ALA A 32 -1.63 1.86 -8.90
C ALA A 32 -0.78 2.67 -7.90
N ALA A 33 -0.55 2.15 -6.69
CA ALA A 33 0.32 2.74 -5.70
C ALA A 33 1.76 2.90 -6.23
N ASN A 34 2.30 1.87 -6.88
CA ASN A 34 3.62 1.91 -7.51
C ASN A 34 3.68 2.97 -8.62
N ALA A 35 2.66 3.07 -9.47
CA ALA A 35 2.59 4.06 -10.53
C ALA A 35 2.58 5.49 -9.98
N TYR A 36 1.80 5.75 -8.92
CA TYR A 36 1.80 7.04 -8.23
C TYR A 36 3.17 7.37 -7.65
N ARG A 37 3.80 6.43 -6.93
CA ARG A 37 5.15 6.64 -6.36
C ARG A 37 6.17 6.96 -7.46
N ASN A 38 6.21 6.16 -8.52
CA ASN A 38 7.17 6.34 -9.61
C ASN A 38 6.97 7.71 -10.30
N THR A 39 5.72 8.12 -10.50
CA THR A 39 5.39 9.45 -11.04
C THR A 39 5.83 10.58 -10.09
N GLY A 40 5.64 10.39 -8.78
CA GLY A 40 6.13 11.33 -7.76
C GLY A 40 7.64 11.48 -7.82
N THR A 41 8.38 10.38 -7.97
CA THR A 41 9.84 10.38 -8.08
C THR A 41 10.35 11.15 -9.29
N LEU A 42 9.67 11.05 -10.44
CA LEU A 42 10.01 11.85 -11.62
C LEU A 42 9.76 13.36 -11.42
N LYS A 43 8.86 13.73 -10.50
CA LYS A 43 8.47 15.13 -10.25
C LYS A 43 9.21 15.77 -9.08
N ILE A 44 9.85 15.00 -8.21
CA ILE A 44 10.32 15.49 -6.90
C ILE A 44 11.26 16.70 -6.98
N LEU A 45 12.06 16.84 -8.04
CA LEU A 45 12.99 17.96 -8.23
C LEU A 45 12.39 19.15 -8.98
N THR A 46 11.29 18.97 -9.72
CA THR A 46 10.68 20.01 -10.56
C THR A 46 9.38 20.56 -9.97
N ASP A 47 8.62 19.71 -9.29
CA ASP A 47 7.36 20.04 -8.62
C ASP A 47 7.21 19.16 -7.35
N PRO A 48 7.92 19.51 -6.27
CA PRO A 48 7.89 18.73 -5.03
C PRO A 48 6.50 18.71 -4.37
N LYS A 49 5.66 19.73 -4.59
CA LYS A 49 4.28 19.74 -4.07
C LYS A 49 3.43 18.69 -4.76
N ARG A 50 3.51 18.59 -6.09
CA ARG A 50 2.82 17.52 -6.82
C ARG A 50 3.39 16.15 -6.50
N ALA A 51 4.71 16.04 -6.30
CA ALA A 51 5.32 14.78 -5.86
C ALA A 51 4.74 14.31 -4.52
N LEU A 52 4.58 15.22 -3.56
CA LEU A 52 3.94 14.93 -2.28
C LEU A 52 2.51 14.39 -2.43
N GLU A 53 1.66 15.04 -3.22
CA GLU A 53 0.30 14.57 -3.48
C GLU A 53 0.27 13.14 -4.05
N LEU A 54 1.20 12.82 -4.95
CA LEU A 54 1.31 11.50 -5.56
C LEU A 54 1.79 10.45 -4.55
N TYR A 55 2.75 10.79 -3.68
CA TYR A 55 3.18 9.89 -2.62
C TYR A 55 2.09 9.63 -1.58
N ILE A 56 1.27 10.64 -1.24
CA ILE A 56 0.12 10.46 -0.35
C ILE A 56 -0.85 9.44 -0.95
N LYS A 57 -1.26 9.62 -2.23
CA LYS A 57 -2.13 8.65 -2.92
C LYS A 57 -1.53 7.24 -2.97
N SER A 58 -0.22 7.15 -3.20
CA SER A 58 0.48 5.86 -3.16
C SER A 58 0.37 5.20 -1.78
N SER A 59 0.53 5.98 -0.70
CA SER A 59 0.46 5.48 0.68
C SER A 59 -0.96 5.10 1.12
N GLU A 60 -1.99 5.73 0.56
CA GLU A 60 -3.40 5.38 0.80
C GLU A 60 -3.76 4.03 0.16
N LEU A 61 -3.21 3.76 -1.04
CA LEU A 61 -3.47 2.53 -1.78
C LEU A 61 -2.64 1.33 -1.31
N ASP A 62 -1.36 1.57 -0.98
CA ASP A 62 -0.48 0.55 -0.41
C ASP A 62 0.34 1.14 0.75
N PRO A 63 -0.25 1.21 1.96
CA PRO A 63 0.46 1.71 3.13
C PRO A 63 1.60 0.79 3.57
N THR A 64 1.64 -0.46 3.09
CA THR A 64 2.69 -1.43 3.47
C THR A 64 3.98 -1.26 2.69
N ASN A 65 3.96 -0.46 1.62
CA ASN A 65 5.12 -0.22 0.78
C ASN A 65 6.17 0.64 1.50
N PRO A 66 7.34 0.11 1.91
CA PRO A 66 8.34 0.91 2.63
C PRO A 66 8.86 2.08 1.79
N GLY A 67 8.95 1.90 0.46
CA GLY A 67 9.45 2.92 -0.45
C GLY A 67 8.57 4.18 -0.53
N VAL A 68 7.27 4.10 -0.19
CA VAL A 68 6.42 5.31 -0.16
C VAL A 68 6.73 6.19 1.05
N TRP A 69 7.02 5.57 2.20
CA TRP A 69 7.34 6.30 3.42
C TRP A 69 8.70 6.97 3.34
N GLU A 70 9.69 6.28 2.75
CA GLU A 70 10.98 6.89 2.42
C GLU A 70 10.79 8.11 1.50
N ALA A 71 9.98 7.97 0.46
CA ALA A 71 9.69 9.06 -0.47
C ALA A 71 8.96 10.25 0.21
N LEU A 72 8.02 9.97 1.11
CA LEU A 72 7.34 10.98 1.92
C LEU A 72 8.33 11.75 2.82
N VAL A 73 9.24 11.06 3.51
CA VAL A 73 10.28 11.70 4.32
C VAL A 73 11.15 12.63 3.46
N ILE A 74 11.57 12.17 2.28
CA ILE A 74 12.40 12.96 1.37
C ILE A 74 11.64 14.22 0.90
N VAL A 75 10.41 14.08 0.41
CA VAL A 75 9.67 15.22 -0.14
C VAL A 75 9.29 16.23 0.94
N TYR A 76 8.93 15.79 2.15
CA TYR A 76 8.68 16.70 3.27
C TYR A 76 9.96 17.44 3.67
N THR A 77 11.12 16.79 3.61
CA THR A 77 12.41 17.44 3.87
C THR A 77 12.71 18.51 2.81
N ILE A 78 12.48 18.21 1.52
CA ILE A 78 12.65 19.16 0.41
C ILE A 78 11.74 20.38 0.57
N LEU A 79 10.50 20.16 1.02
CA LEU A 79 9.52 21.22 1.26
C LEU A 79 9.75 22.00 2.56
N GLY A 80 10.68 21.58 3.42
CA GLY A 80 10.94 22.20 4.73
C GLY A 80 9.94 21.80 5.82
N GLU A 81 9.06 20.85 5.55
CA GLU A 81 7.98 20.38 6.43
C GLU A 81 8.52 19.41 7.49
N THR A 82 9.31 19.95 8.42
CA THR A 82 10.10 19.16 9.37
C THR A 82 9.25 18.28 10.30
N ALA A 83 8.07 18.78 10.72
CA ALA A 83 7.15 18.02 11.56
C ALA A 83 6.57 16.81 10.81
N ALA A 84 6.15 17.00 9.55
CA ALA A 84 5.62 15.94 8.71
C ALA A 84 6.71 14.92 8.34
N ALA A 85 7.93 15.36 8.03
CA ALA A 85 9.07 14.46 7.80
C ALA A 85 9.37 13.58 9.03
N THR A 86 9.29 14.15 10.23
CA THR A 86 9.49 13.41 11.49
C THR A 86 8.37 12.38 11.72
N ALA A 87 7.12 12.75 11.45
CA ALA A 87 6.00 11.83 11.55
C ALA A 87 6.12 10.67 10.54
N ALA A 88 6.42 10.97 9.28
CA ALA A 88 6.61 9.96 8.24
C ALA A 88 7.75 8.99 8.56
N ARG A 89 8.85 9.48 9.16
CA ARG A 89 9.96 8.64 9.62
C ARG A 89 9.54 7.67 10.72
N LYS A 90 8.75 8.12 11.69
CA LYS A 90 8.23 7.26 12.76
C LYS A 90 7.32 6.15 12.20
N GLU A 91 6.44 6.49 11.26
CA GLU A 91 5.58 5.51 10.58
C GLU A 91 6.41 4.46 9.82
N MET A 92 7.42 4.91 9.06
CA MET A 92 8.35 4.03 8.36
C MET A 92 9.03 3.03 9.31
N GLU A 93 9.58 3.53 10.43
CA GLU A 93 10.27 2.71 11.43
C GLU A 93 9.32 1.72 12.13
N ALA A 94 8.12 2.18 12.50
CA ALA A 94 7.10 1.35 13.14
C ALA A 94 6.71 0.17 12.23
N ARG A 95 6.54 0.42 10.93
CA ARG A 95 6.19 -0.59 9.93
C ARG A 95 7.33 -1.58 9.71
N LYS A 96 8.57 -1.09 9.55
CA LYS A 96 9.75 -1.94 9.43
C LYS A 96 9.90 -2.88 10.63
N LEU A 97 9.62 -2.39 11.83
CA LEU A 97 9.65 -3.20 13.05
C LEU A 97 8.52 -4.25 13.08
N GLN A 98 7.33 -3.93 12.58
CA GLN A 98 6.24 -4.91 12.44
C GLN A 98 6.59 -6.01 11.43
N GLU A 99 7.17 -5.65 10.29
CA GLU A 99 7.61 -6.62 9.28
C GLU A 99 8.63 -7.61 9.85
N LEU A 100 9.64 -7.13 10.60
CA LEU A 100 10.63 -7.97 11.27
C LEU A 100 10.01 -8.96 12.27
N LYS A 101 8.92 -8.58 12.94
CA LYS A 101 8.21 -9.46 13.88
C LYS A 101 7.38 -10.54 13.19
N ASN A 102 7.01 -10.32 11.94
CA ASN A 102 6.17 -11.23 11.15
C ASN A 102 6.98 -12.24 10.34
N ILE A 103 8.32 -12.22 10.44
CA ILE A 103 9.18 -13.23 9.81
C ILE A 103 9.00 -14.56 10.59
N PRO A 104 8.49 -15.62 9.96
CA PRO A 104 8.38 -16.93 10.61
C PRO A 104 9.79 -17.43 10.97
N LYS A 105 9.92 -18.01 12.18
CA LYS A 105 11.16 -18.61 12.67
C LYS A 105 11.52 -19.88 11.91
#